data_AF-A0A1X2GSW0-F1
#
_entry.id   AF-A0A1X2GSW0-F1
#
_cell.length_a   1.000
_cell.length_b   1.000
_cell.length_c   1.000
_cell.angle_alpha   90.00
_cell.angle_beta   90.00
_cell.angle_gamma   90.00
#
_symmetry.space_group_name_H-M   'P 1'
#
loop_
_entity.id
_entity.type
_entity.pdbx_description
1 polymer ?
#
loop_
_entity_poly.entity_id
_entity_poly.type
_entity_poly.pdbx_seq_one_letter_code
_entity_poly.pdbx_strand_id
1 'polypeptide(L)'
;MAGTYECSLQGLITNEEQKKAVIDRIIGIAGNDTMIDLLEHEIVFSPTVQTPIGPARNDDVVLRLVSRVESELQQSLKHRQWYLCMQGNPELQRTRTATVRPITRVQVSGDVFRYMKSLGYT
;
A
#
# COMPACT_ATOMS: atom_id res chain seq x y z
N MET A 1 -12.91 -5.05 -18.58
CA MET A 1 -11.88 -5.57 -17.65
C MET A 1 -12.42 -5.43 -16.24
N ALA A 2 -12.47 -6.51 -15.45
CA ALA A 2 -12.90 -6.42 -14.05
C ALA A 2 -11.80 -5.72 -13.24
N GLY A 3 -12.12 -4.61 -12.57
CA GLY A 3 -11.19 -3.91 -11.69
C GLY A 3 -10.94 -4.69 -10.40
N THR A 4 -9.74 -4.58 -9.83
CA THR A 4 -9.45 -5.09 -8.49
C THR A 4 -9.82 -4.02 -7.47
N TYR A 5 -10.52 -4.41 -6.40
CA TYR A 5 -10.95 -3.52 -5.33
C TYR A 5 -10.42 -4.00 -3.99
N GLU A 6 -9.97 -3.05 -3.18
CA GLU A 6 -9.61 -3.26 -1.79
C GLU A 6 -10.79 -2.87 -0.89
N CYS A 7 -11.09 -3.71 0.10
CA CYS A 7 -12.06 -3.44 1.15
C CYS A 7 -11.33 -3.43 2.50
N SER A 8 -11.40 -2.32 3.22
CA SER A 8 -10.66 -2.12 4.46
C SER A 8 -11.54 -1.55 5.58
N LEU A 9 -11.27 -2.01 6.80
CA LEU A 9 -11.74 -1.40 8.05
C LEU A 9 -10.53 -0.81 8.78
N GLN A 10 -10.74 0.32 9.46
CA GLN A 10 -9.69 1.03 10.18
C GLN A 10 -10.10 1.16 11.65
N GLY A 11 -9.12 1.05 12.53
CA GLY A 11 -9.30 1.21 13.97
C GLY A 11 -8.02 1.76 14.59
N LEU A 12 -8.15 2.42 15.74
CA LEU A 12 -7.04 3.00 16.48
C LEU A 12 -6.81 2.20 17.76
N ILE A 13 -5.55 1.80 17.98
CA ILE A 13 -5.09 1.18 19.23
C ILE A 13 -4.21 2.22 19.92
N THR A 14 -4.57 2.62 21.14
CA THR A 14 -3.93 3.77 21.81
C THR A 14 -2.89 3.38 22.86
N ASN A 15 -2.88 2.12 23.30
CA ASN A 15 -1.95 1.64 24.32
C ASN A 15 -1.63 0.15 24.15
N GLU A 16 -0.58 -0.30 24.83
CA GLU A 16 -0.09 -1.69 24.75
C GLU A 16 -1.05 -2.71 25.37
N GLU A 17 -1.83 -2.33 26.39
CA GLU A 17 -2.83 -3.23 27.01
C GLU A 17 -3.95 -3.57 26.01
N GLN A 18 -4.49 -2.55 25.33
CA GLN A 18 -5.45 -2.72 24.24
C GLN A 18 -4.86 -3.54 23.09
N LYS A 19 -3.62 -3.25 22.69
CA LYS A 19 -2.92 -3.99 21.64
C LYS A 19 -2.84 -5.48 21.96
N LYS A 20 -2.41 -5.82 23.17
CA LYS A 20 -2.34 -7.21 23.64
C LYS A 20 -3.71 -7.87 23.60
N ALA A 21 -4.73 -7.22 24.17
CA ALA A 21 -6.09 -7.75 24.18
C ALA A 21 -6.67 -7.97 22.78
N VAL A 22 -6.35 -7.10 21.81
CA VAL A 22 -6.77 -7.25 20.41
C VAL A 22 -6.07 -8.43 19.75
N ILE A 23 -4.75 -8.56 19.93
CA ILE A 23 -3.97 -9.68 19.37
C ILE A 23 -4.47 -11.02 19.91
N ASP A 24 -4.66 -11.14 21.24
CA ASP A 24 -5.15 -12.37 21.87
C ASP A 24 -6.51 -12.79 21.29
N ARG A 25 -7.41 -11.82 21.06
CA ARG A 25 -8.71 -12.06 20.43
C ARG A 25 -8.59 -12.46 18.96
N ILE A 26 -7.70 -11.82 18.20
CA ILE A 26 -7.47 -12.17 16.79
C ILE A 26 -6.96 -13.61 16.69
N ILE A 27 -6.00 -14.01 17.53
CA ILE A 27 -5.49 -15.39 17.58
C ILE A 27 -6.63 -16.36 17.93
N GLY A 28 -7.44 -16.02 18.94
CA GLY A 28 -8.59 -16.84 19.34
C GLY A 28 -9.65 -17.00 18.25
N ILE A 29 -9.90 -15.96 17.44
CA ILE A 29 -10.87 -15.99 16.33
C ILE A 29 -10.30 -16.69 15.09
N ALA A 30 -9.05 -16.40 14.74
CA ALA A 30 -8.39 -16.95 13.56
C ALA A 30 -8.04 -18.43 13.73
N GLY A 31 -7.96 -18.93 14.96
CA GLY A 31 -7.63 -20.32 15.26
C GLY A 31 -6.19 -20.70 14.87
N ASN A 32 -5.32 -19.69 14.73
CA ASN A 32 -3.93 -19.84 14.33
C ASN A 32 -3.07 -18.85 15.11
N ASP A 33 -1.99 -19.35 15.70
CA ASP A 33 -1.02 -18.58 16.49
C ASP A 33 0.24 -18.19 15.69
N THR A 34 0.35 -18.59 14.40
CA THR A 34 1.43 -18.13 13.54
C THR A 34 1.24 -16.67 13.15
N MET A 35 1.76 -15.79 14.00
CA MET A 35 2.02 -14.40 13.65
C MET A 35 3.24 -14.34 12.73
N ILE A 36 3.11 -13.58 11.64
CA ILE A 36 4.19 -13.34 10.69
C ILE A 36 4.59 -11.88 10.84
N ASP A 37 5.88 -11.65 11.07
CA ASP A 37 6.44 -10.30 11.05
C ASP A 37 6.32 -9.73 9.63
N LEU A 38 5.55 -8.65 9.50
CA LEU A 38 5.39 -7.94 8.24
C LEU A 38 6.21 -6.65 8.29
N LEU A 39 7.31 -6.63 7.55
CA LEU A 39 8.07 -5.42 7.27
C LEU A 39 7.94 -5.07 5.78
N GLU A 40 7.33 -3.93 5.51
CA GLU A 40 7.12 -3.43 4.15
C GLU A 40 7.72 -2.03 4.01
N HIS A 41 8.46 -1.82 2.92
CA HIS A 41 8.97 -0.51 2.53
C HIS A 41 8.12 0.03 1.39
N GLU A 42 7.60 1.23 1.60
CA GLU A 42 6.84 1.97 0.60
C GLU A 42 7.57 3.27 0.24
N ILE A 43 7.71 3.50 -1.06
CA ILE A 43 8.22 4.75 -1.63
C ILE A 43 7.10 5.36 -2.47
N VAL A 44 6.69 6.58 -2.11
CA VAL A 44 5.66 7.32 -2.82
C VAL A 44 6.32 8.27 -3.81
N PHE A 45 5.97 8.15 -5.09
CA PHE A 45 6.44 9.02 -6.15
C PHE A 45 5.35 10.00 -6.56
N SER A 46 5.74 11.26 -6.65
CA SER A 46 4.89 12.35 -7.12
C SER A 46 5.18 12.67 -8.58
N PRO A 47 4.17 13.05 -9.40
CA PRO A 47 4.43 13.56 -10.74
C PRO A 47 5.32 14.80 -10.71
N THR A 48 6.42 14.80 -11.48
CA THR A 48 7.40 15.89 -11.53
C THR A 48 6.84 17.15 -12.22
N VAL A 49 5.86 16.99 -13.12
CA VAL A 49 5.19 18.10 -13.80
C VAL A 49 3.72 18.11 -13.39
N GLN A 50 3.25 19.23 -12.87
CA GLN A 50 1.82 19.46 -12.69
C GLN A 50 1.18 19.57 -14.08
N THR A 51 0.35 18.59 -14.47
CA THR A 51 -0.44 18.71 -15.70
C THR A 51 -1.36 19.93 -15.57
N PRO A 52 -1.31 20.94 -16.46
CA PRO A 52 -2.27 22.02 -16.41
C PRO A 52 -3.65 21.53 -16.88
N ILE A 53 -4.69 22.07 -16.22
CA ILE A 53 -6.14 21.84 -16.44
C ILE A 53 -6.67 20.51 -15.84
N GLY A 54 -7.26 20.61 -14.65
CA GLY A 54 -8.03 19.55 -13.98
C GLY A 54 -8.21 19.82 -12.48
N PRO A 55 -9.22 19.22 -11.81
CA PRO A 55 -9.40 19.35 -10.35
C PRO A 55 -8.17 18.84 -9.60
N ALA A 56 -7.87 19.37 -8.40
CA ALA A 56 -6.66 19.04 -7.64
C ALA A 56 -6.51 17.51 -7.44
N ARG A 57 -5.49 16.92 -8.09
CA ARG A 57 -5.26 15.47 -8.19
C ARG A 57 -4.13 14.95 -7.28
N ASN A 58 -3.69 15.75 -6.32
CA ASN A 58 -2.33 15.65 -5.79
C ASN A 58 -2.02 14.32 -5.06
N ASP A 59 -3.00 13.67 -4.44
CA ASP A 59 -2.79 12.40 -3.74
C ASP A 59 -3.20 11.16 -4.58
N ASP A 60 -3.99 11.35 -5.65
CA ASP A 60 -4.61 10.28 -6.44
C ASP A 60 -3.78 9.78 -7.62
N VAL A 61 -2.79 10.57 -8.04
CA VAL A 61 -1.92 10.28 -9.19
C VAL A 61 -0.55 9.77 -8.73
N VAL A 62 -0.33 9.67 -7.42
CA VAL A 62 0.93 9.16 -6.90
C VAL A 62 1.07 7.68 -7.24
N LEU A 63 2.32 7.31 -7.54
CA LEU A 63 2.68 5.93 -7.77
C LEU A 63 3.43 5.43 -6.54
N ARG A 64 3.05 4.26 -6.03
CA ARG A 64 3.65 3.68 -4.82
C ARG A 64 4.50 2.49 -5.22
N LEU A 65 5.80 2.53 -4.97
CA LEU A 65 6.66 1.35 -5.07
C LEU A 65 6.73 0.68 -3.70
N VAL A 66 6.28 -0.57 -3.66
CA VAL A 66 6.15 -1.36 -2.44
C VAL A 66 7.05 -2.59 -2.53
N SER A 67 7.80 -2.87 -1.48
CA SER A 67 8.59 -4.10 -1.33
C SER A 67 8.49 -4.63 0.08
N ARG A 68 8.18 -5.91 0.22
CA ARG A 68 8.37 -6.64 1.48
C ARG A 68 9.86 -6.87 1.73
N VAL A 69 10.25 -6.86 3.00
CA VAL A 69 11.62 -7.11 3.45
C VAL A 69 11.57 -8.33 4.37
N GLU A 70 11.94 -9.48 3.83
CA GLU A 70 11.85 -10.79 4.49
C GLU A 70 13.23 -11.32 4.90
N SER A 71 14.32 -10.74 4.39
CA SER A 71 15.69 -11.19 4.63
C SER A 71 16.71 -10.05 4.69
N GLU A 72 17.87 -10.32 5.28
CA GLU A 72 18.98 -9.36 5.35
C GLU A 72 19.47 -8.90 3.96
N LEU A 73 19.47 -9.81 2.98
CA LEU A 73 19.82 -9.49 1.58
C LEU A 73 18.91 -8.40 1.01
N GLN A 74 17.63 -8.42 1.37
CA GLN A 74 16.63 -7.46 0.92
C GLN A 74 16.72 -6.12 1.68
N GLN A 75 17.61 -5.95 2.66
CA GLN A 75 17.92 -4.61 3.18
C GLN A 75 18.47 -3.72 2.05
N SER A 76 19.28 -4.28 1.15
CA SER A 76 19.72 -3.61 -0.07
C SER A 76 18.59 -3.47 -1.09
N LEU A 77 18.37 -2.25 -1.58
CA LEU A 77 17.33 -1.95 -2.59
C LEU A 77 17.50 -2.74 -3.90
N LYS A 78 18.72 -3.20 -4.20
CA LYS A 78 19.05 -3.94 -5.44
C LYS A 78 18.51 -5.36 -5.46
N HIS A 79 18.29 -5.96 -4.29
CA HIS A 79 17.82 -7.35 -4.16
C HIS A 79 16.33 -7.43 -3.81
N ARG A 80 15.62 -6.30 -3.86
CA ARG A 80 14.20 -6.22 -3.53
C ARG A 80 13.34 -6.57 -4.73
N GLN A 81 12.25 -7.29 -4.45
CA GLN A 81 11.17 -7.45 -5.41
C GLN A 81 10.17 -6.32 -5.22
N TRP A 82 10.08 -5.46 -6.23
CA TRP A 82 9.22 -4.28 -6.21
C TRP A 82 7.87 -4.56 -6.84
N TYR A 83 6.85 -3.90 -6.31
CA TYR A 83 5.51 -3.83 -6.85
C TYR A 83 5.13 -2.37 -7.03
N LEU A 84 4.66 -2.03 -8.23
CA LEU A 84 4.07 -0.74 -8.53
C LEU A 84 2.58 -0.79 -8.20
N CYS A 85 2.14 0.10 -7.32
CA CYS A 85 0.80 0.18 -6.79
C CYS A 85 0.18 1.53 -7.13
N MET A 86 -1.08 1.49 -7.56
CA MET A 86 -1.96 2.65 -7.68
C MET A 86 -3.20 2.40 -6.83
N GLN A 87 -3.57 3.38 -6.03
CA GLN A 87 -4.79 3.36 -5.22
C GLN A 87 -5.65 4.53 -5.67
N GLY A 88 -6.88 4.26 -6.08
CA GLY A 88 -7.82 5.33 -6.37
C GLY A 88 -8.58 5.76 -5.12
N ASN A 89 -9.38 6.82 -5.27
CA ASN A 89 -10.22 7.33 -4.20
C ASN A 89 -11.19 6.26 -3.67
N PRO A 90 -11.44 6.26 -2.35
CA PRO A 90 -12.57 5.54 -1.79
C PRO A 90 -13.89 5.89 -2.47
N GLU A 91 -14.73 4.90 -2.69
CA GLU A 91 -16.10 5.13 -3.16
C GLU A 91 -16.87 6.01 -2.15
N LEU A 92 -17.66 6.96 -2.67
CA LEU A 92 -18.48 7.85 -1.83
C LEU A 92 -19.40 7.02 -0.94
N GLN A 93 -19.18 7.08 0.37
CA GLN A 93 -19.92 6.32 1.38
C GLN A 93 -21.34 6.87 1.51
N ARG A 94 -22.30 6.32 0.78
CA ARG A 94 -23.72 6.62 0.98
C ARG A 94 -24.41 5.64 1.93
N THR A 95 -23.89 4.41 2.10
CA THR A 95 -24.53 3.35 2.92
C THR A 95 -23.59 2.23 3.42
N ARG A 96 -22.29 2.23 3.09
CA ARG A 96 -21.38 1.11 3.41
C ARG A 96 -20.59 1.37 4.69
N THR A 97 -20.43 0.34 5.52
CA THR A 97 -19.65 0.36 6.77
C THR A 97 -18.14 0.21 6.55
N ALA A 98 -17.73 -0.27 5.37
CA ALA A 98 -16.32 -0.47 5.02
C ALA A 98 -15.86 0.51 3.94
N THR A 99 -14.58 0.85 3.97
CA THR A 99 -13.93 1.67 2.93
C THR A 99 -13.61 0.77 1.76
N VAL A 100 -14.14 1.10 0.59
CA VAL A 100 -13.88 0.38 -0.67
C VAL A 100 -13.16 1.31 -1.62
N ARG A 101 -12.02 0.89 -2.18
CA ARG A 101 -11.25 1.67 -3.15
C ARG A 101 -10.74 0.79 -4.30
N PRO A 102 -10.63 1.30 -5.53
CA PRO A 102 -9.97 0.58 -6.61
C PRO A 102 -8.46 0.53 -6.36
N ILE A 103 -7.84 -0.62 -6.62
CA ILE A 103 -6.41 -0.83 -6.47
C ILE A 103 -5.85 -1.53 -7.71
N THR A 104 -4.66 -1.14 -8.14
CA THR A 104 -3.88 -1.84 -9.16
C THR A 104 -2.51 -2.12 -8.60
N ARG A 105 -2.06 -3.37 -8.71
CA ARG A 105 -0.74 -3.82 -8.26
C ARG A 105 -0.08 -4.62 -9.36
N VAL A 106 1.14 -4.24 -9.73
CA VAL A 106 1.91 -4.89 -10.80
C VAL A 106 3.32 -5.16 -10.31
N GLN A 107 3.83 -6.36 -10.52
CA GLN A 107 5.23 -6.69 -10.24
C GLN A 107 6.14 -6.04 -11.28
N VAL A 108 7.20 -5.38 -10.83
CA VAL A 108 8.19 -4.73 -11.72
C VAL A 108 9.58 -5.30 -11.47
N SER A 109 10.40 -5.35 -12.52
CA SER A 109 11.77 -5.86 -12.47
C SER A 109 12.74 -4.90 -13.18
N GLY A 110 14.03 -5.04 -12.89
CA GLY A 110 15.07 -4.15 -13.42
C GLY A 110 15.27 -2.87 -12.60
N ASP A 111 15.75 -1.82 -13.25
CA ASP A 111 16.04 -0.52 -12.63
C ASP A 111 14.75 0.31 -12.47
N VAL A 112 13.98 -0.04 -11.44
CA VAL A 112 12.67 0.58 -11.16
C VAL A 112 12.77 2.08 -10.93
N PHE A 113 13.84 2.56 -10.31
CA PHE A 113 14.02 3.99 -10.02
C PHE A 113 14.24 4.80 -11.29
N ARG A 114 15.08 4.30 -12.20
CA ARG A 114 15.24 4.93 -13.52
C ARG A 114 13.94 4.87 -14.32
N TYR A 115 13.19 3.78 -14.23
CA TYR A 115 11.88 3.67 -14.87
C TYR A 115 10.91 4.74 -14.35
N MET A 116 10.77 4.91 -13.03
CA MET A 116 9.94 5.97 -12.45
C MET A 116 10.34 7.37 -12.94
N LYS A 117 11.65 7.66 -12.95
CA LYS A 117 12.16 8.93 -13.47
C LYS A 117 11.81 9.14 -14.95
N SER A 118 11.87 8.08 -15.77
CA SER A 118 11.50 8.16 -17.19
C SER A 118 10.00 8.41 -17.41
N LEU A 119 9.16 8.01 -16.47
CA LEU A 119 7.72 8.31 -16.47
C LEU A 119 7.41 9.74 -16.00
N GLY A 120 8.42 10.52 -15.59
CA GLY A 120 8.23 11.87 -15.05
C GLY A 120 7.74 11.87 -13.61
N TYR A 121 8.21 10.92 -12.81
CA TYR A 121 7.91 10.80 -11.38
C TYR A 121 9.18 10.96 -10.52
N THR A 122 9.04 11.60 -9.35
CA THR A 122 10.11 11.90 -8.39
C THR A 122 9.71 11.63 -6.96
#